data_AF-A0A8T4N683-F1
#
_entry.id   AF-A0A8T4N683-F1
#
_cell.length_a   1.000
_cell.length_b   1.000
_cell.length_c   1.000
_cell.angle_alpha   90.00
_cell.angle_beta   90.00
_cell.angle_gamma   90.00
#
_symmetry.space_group_name_H-M   'P 1'
#
loop_
_entity.id
_entity.type
_entity.pdbx_description
1 polymer ?
#
loop_
_entity_poly.entity_id
_entity_poly.type
_entity_poly.pdbx_seq_one_letter_code
_entity_poly.pdbx_strand_id
1 'polypeptide(L)'
;MVKVADRKSVGRVYSAFDIYSKDPQKLRFIGEWFEGEARDEVERERYKQASKDFRRAAKFYSKASEYSKTDDSLKSELEDLFRNALSEYKKERRMAVLYEKTKDMNSIRRFIVRKIKGRYILASFALALFSSFPSLTGNVVGNKSFAFSTVGVVFFFIGVFFSWFFVRKMILINESFKK
;
A
#
# COMPACT_ATOMS: atom_id res chain seq x y z
N MET A 1 17.90 6.43 -29.33
CA MET A 1 17.63 5.98 -27.95
C MET A 1 16.99 7.15 -27.19
N VAL A 2 15.65 7.19 -27.09
CA VAL A 2 14.92 8.32 -26.46
C VAL A 2 15.07 8.23 -24.93
N LYS A 3 15.61 9.28 -24.30
CA LYS A 3 15.84 9.35 -22.84
C LYS A 3 14.50 9.34 -22.08
N VAL A 4 14.47 8.80 -20.87
CA VAL A 4 13.24 8.60 -20.06
C VAL A 4 12.46 9.91 -19.82
N ALA A 5 13.14 11.04 -19.59
CA ALA A 5 12.49 12.35 -19.44
C ALA A 5 11.78 12.82 -20.73
N ASP A 6 12.33 12.42 -21.87
CA ASP A 6 11.85 12.74 -23.22
C ASP A 6 10.62 11.86 -23.59
N ARG A 7 10.53 10.66 -23.03
CA ARG A 7 9.34 9.78 -23.20
C ARG A 7 8.11 10.31 -22.46
N LYS A 8 8.30 10.93 -21.29
CA LYS A 8 7.20 11.54 -20.51
C LYS A 8 6.57 12.74 -21.23
N SER A 9 7.40 13.63 -21.79
CA SER A 9 6.92 14.78 -22.58
C SER A 9 6.18 14.32 -23.84
N VAL A 10 6.71 13.31 -24.53
CA VAL A 10 6.08 12.69 -25.70
C VAL A 10 4.74 12.02 -25.35
N GLY A 11 4.66 11.30 -24.24
CA GLY A 11 3.43 10.68 -23.76
C GLY A 11 2.32 11.69 -23.41
N ARG A 12 2.70 12.85 -22.86
CA ARG A 12 1.77 13.98 -22.61
C ARG A 12 1.23 14.58 -23.90
N VAL A 13 2.06 14.70 -24.94
CA VAL A 13 1.61 15.18 -26.25
C VAL A 13 0.65 14.16 -26.87
N TYR A 14 0.99 12.88 -26.89
CA TYR A 14 0.10 11.86 -27.45
C TYR A 14 -1.22 11.70 -26.69
N SER A 15 -1.23 11.87 -25.37
CA SER A 15 -2.48 11.82 -24.59
C SER A 15 -3.41 13.00 -24.86
N ALA A 16 -2.87 14.15 -25.27
CA ALA A 16 -3.65 15.33 -25.62
C ALA A 16 -4.26 15.26 -27.04
N PHE A 17 -3.61 14.56 -27.98
CA PHE A 17 -3.98 14.58 -29.39
C PHE A 17 -4.44 13.23 -29.98
N ASP A 18 -4.07 12.09 -29.40
CA ASP A 18 -4.16 10.78 -30.09
C ASP A 18 -4.45 9.60 -29.13
N ILE A 19 -5.41 9.77 -28.22
CA ILE A 19 -5.87 8.71 -27.27
C ILE A 19 -6.51 7.48 -27.95
N TYR A 20 -6.76 7.54 -29.26
CA TYR A 20 -7.35 6.46 -30.06
C TYR A 20 -6.33 5.76 -30.99
N SER A 21 -5.04 6.08 -30.86
CA SER A 21 -3.98 5.44 -31.63
C SER A 21 -3.99 3.91 -31.50
N LYS A 22 -3.69 3.22 -32.61
CA LYS A 22 -3.42 1.77 -32.64
C LYS A 22 -1.93 1.44 -32.63
N ASP A 23 -1.07 2.44 -32.58
CA ASP A 23 0.38 2.27 -32.54
C ASP A 23 0.82 1.85 -31.12
N PRO A 24 1.40 0.64 -30.95
CA PRO A 24 1.85 0.14 -29.65
C PRO A 24 2.86 1.07 -28.95
N GLN A 25 3.76 1.72 -29.68
CA GLN A 25 4.78 2.59 -29.10
C GLN A 25 4.16 3.90 -28.60
N LYS A 26 3.24 4.49 -29.35
CA LYS A 26 2.48 5.68 -28.87
C LYS A 26 1.69 5.35 -27.61
N LEU A 27 0.97 4.22 -27.62
CA LEU A 27 0.19 3.78 -26.46
C LEU A 27 1.09 3.50 -25.24
N ARG A 28 2.26 2.91 -25.45
CA ARG A 28 3.29 2.75 -24.42
C ARG A 28 3.68 4.09 -23.81
N PHE A 29 4.03 5.09 -24.63
CA PHE A 29 4.43 6.41 -24.11
C PHE A 29 3.32 7.11 -23.33
N ILE A 30 2.06 6.98 -23.76
CA ILE A 30 0.92 7.48 -22.98
C ILE A 30 0.83 6.77 -21.62
N GLY A 31 1.03 5.45 -21.60
CA GLY A 31 1.09 4.66 -20.38
C GLY A 31 2.19 5.13 -19.43
N GLU A 32 3.41 5.33 -19.94
CA GLU A 32 4.57 5.81 -19.18
C GLU A 32 4.33 7.22 -18.62
N TRP A 33 3.63 8.09 -19.35
CA TRP A 33 3.24 9.42 -18.85
C TRP A 33 2.25 9.32 -17.69
N PHE A 34 1.17 8.54 -17.81
CA PHE A 34 0.22 8.34 -16.70
C PHE A 34 0.88 7.70 -15.48
N GLU A 35 1.81 6.76 -15.69
CA GLU A 35 2.58 6.17 -14.60
C GLU A 35 3.46 7.21 -13.91
N GLY A 36 4.07 8.12 -14.68
CA GLY A 36 4.80 9.27 -14.17
C GLY A 36 3.94 10.17 -13.29
N GLU A 37 2.79 10.62 -13.80
CA GLU A 37 1.83 11.43 -13.03
C GLU A 37 1.36 10.69 -11.76
N ALA A 38 1.12 9.38 -11.84
CA ALA A 38 0.72 8.59 -10.70
C ALA A 38 1.79 8.58 -9.60
N ARG A 39 3.07 8.46 -9.95
CA ARG A 39 4.18 8.51 -8.99
C ARG A 39 4.30 9.89 -8.34
N ASP A 40 4.17 10.96 -9.12
CA ASP A 40 4.19 12.34 -8.59
C ASP A 40 3.02 12.57 -7.62
N GLU A 41 1.84 12.00 -7.90
CA GLU A 41 0.68 12.07 -7.01
C GLU A 41 0.85 11.21 -5.74
N VAL A 42 1.60 10.11 -5.79
CA VAL A 42 2.00 9.35 -4.59
C VAL A 42 2.90 10.19 -3.69
N GLU A 43 3.87 10.90 -4.27
CA GLU A 43 4.77 11.80 -3.52
C GLU A 43 4.00 12.93 -2.82
N ARG A 44 2.90 13.38 -3.44
CA ARG A 44 1.98 14.38 -2.87
C ARG A 44 0.92 13.79 -1.93
N GLU A 45 1.02 12.52 -1.57
CA GLU A 45 0.04 11.76 -0.77
C GLU A 45 -1.40 11.75 -1.34
N ARG A 46 -1.56 12.00 -2.64
CA ARG A 46 -2.84 12.01 -3.36
C ARG A 46 -3.18 10.63 -3.92
N TYR A 47 -3.19 9.63 -3.04
CA TYR A 47 -3.37 8.22 -3.38
C TYR A 47 -4.61 7.89 -4.22
N LYS A 48 -5.71 8.63 -4.03
CA LYS A 48 -6.93 8.46 -4.83
C LYS A 48 -6.69 8.82 -6.29
N GLN A 49 -5.97 9.91 -6.55
CA GLN A 49 -5.62 10.33 -7.89
C GLN A 49 -4.56 9.41 -8.49
N ALA A 50 -3.49 9.11 -7.74
CA ALA A 50 -2.46 8.14 -8.14
C ALA A 50 -3.07 6.79 -8.56
N SER A 51 -4.02 6.26 -7.80
CA SER A 51 -4.69 5.00 -8.16
C SER A 51 -5.45 5.07 -9.49
N LYS A 52 -6.07 6.21 -9.82
CA LYS A 52 -6.75 6.40 -11.10
C LYS A 52 -5.73 6.43 -12.24
N ASP A 53 -4.60 7.09 -12.05
CA ASP A 53 -3.59 7.25 -13.08
C ASP A 53 -2.80 5.95 -13.32
N PHE A 54 -2.44 5.19 -12.28
CA PHE A 54 -1.93 3.81 -12.46
C PHE A 54 -2.91 2.90 -13.20
N ARG A 55 -4.21 3.01 -12.92
CA ARG A 55 -5.24 2.25 -13.64
C ARG A 55 -5.29 2.65 -15.13
N ARG A 56 -5.13 3.94 -15.44
CA ARG A 56 -5.05 4.43 -16.82
C ARG A 56 -3.80 3.91 -17.51
N ALA A 57 -2.63 4.00 -16.88
CA ALA A 57 -1.38 3.45 -17.39
C ALA A 57 -1.52 1.97 -17.76
N ALA A 58 -2.06 1.15 -16.84
CA ALA A 58 -2.34 -0.26 -17.08
C ALA A 58 -3.25 -0.48 -18.30
N LYS A 59 -4.31 0.33 -18.47
CA LYS A 59 -5.20 0.23 -19.63
C LYS A 59 -4.45 0.50 -20.95
N PHE A 60 -3.53 1.45 -20.96
CA PHE A 60 -2.73 1.76 -22.16
C PHE A 60 -1.71 0.67 -22.47
N TYR A 61 -1.03 0.11 -21.47
CA TYR A 61 -0.11 -1.02 -21.66
C TYR A 61 -0.83 -2.28 -22.17
N SER A 62 -2.02 -2.59 -21.64
CA SER A 62 -2.85 -3.70 -22.12
C SER A 62 -3.20 -3.53 -23.61
N LYS A 63 -3.68 -2.34 -24.01
CA LYS A 63 -4.00 -2.05 -25.41
C LYS A 63 -2.77 -2.09 -26.32
N ALA A 64 -1.64 -1.55 -25.85
CA ALA A 64 -0.40 -1.60 -26.61
C ALA A 64 0.03 -3.04 -26.88
N SER A 65 -0.07 -3.92 -25.88
CA SER A 65 0.22 -5.36 -26.02
C SER A 65 -0.72 -6.03 -27.02
N GLU A 66 -2.02 -5.72 -27.00
CA GLU A 66 -3.00 -6.24 -27.97
C GLU A 66 -2.70 -5.86 -29.43
N TYR A 67 -2.14 -4.66 -29.66
CA TYR A 67 -1.76 -4.19 -31.00
C TYR A 67 -0.36 -4.63 -31.44
N SER A 68 0.49 -5.09 -30.52
CA SER A 68 1.86 -5.57 -30.79
C SER A 68 1.90 -7.03 -31.28
N LYS A 69 1.02 -7.39 -32.24
CA LYS A 69 0.77 -8.80 -32.63
C LYS A 69 1.96 -9.54 -33.23
N THR A 70 2.95 -8.84 -33.76
CA THR A 70 4.08 -9.43 -34.51
C THR A 70 5.42 -9.31 -33.79
N ASP A 71 5.46 -8.60 -32.65
CA ASP A 71 6.68 -8.40 -31.86
C ASP A 71 6.47 -8.96 -30.46
N ASP A 72 6.86 -10.22 -30.28
CA ASP A 72 6.70 -10.96 -29.03
C ASP A 72 7.53 -10.36 -27.88
N SER A 73 8.68 -9.76 -28.20
CA SER A 73 9.53 -9.12 -27.20
C SER A 73 8.86 -7.87 -26.64
N LEU A 74 8.39 -6.98 -27.52
CA LEU A 74 7.65 -5.78 -27.13
C LEU A 74 6.34 -6.15 -26.42
N LYS A 75 5.63 -7.17 -26.90
CA LYS A 75 4.40 -7.65 -26.27
C LYS A 75 4.64 -8.10 -24.83
N SER A 76 5.69 -8.90 -24.60
CA SER A 76 6.08 -9.37 -23.25
C SER A 76 6.44 -8.20 -22.33
N GLU A 77 7.23 -7.24 -22.82
CA GLU A 77 7.56 -6.02 -22.06
C GLU A 77 6.31 -5.24 -21.64
N LEU A 78 5.34 -5.09 -22.56
CA LEU A 78 4.09 -4.39 -22.30
C LEU A 78 3.18 -5.14 -21.31
N GLU A 79 3.19 -6.48 -21.33
CA GLU A 79 2.49 -7.28 -20.34
C GLU A 79 3.10 -7.12 -18.93
N ASP A 80 4.42 -7.06 -18.82
CA ASP A 80 5.10 -6.82 -17.55
C ASP A 80 4.80 -5.42 -17.01
N LEU A 81 4.86 -4.40 -17.87
CA LEU A 81 4.44 -3.04 -17.53
C LEU A 81 2.98 -2.98 -17.08
N PHE A 82 2.08 -3.70 -17.76
CA PHE A 82 0.69 -3.84 -17.35
C PHE A 82 0.54 -4.46 -15.96
N ARG A 83 1.22 -5.59 -15.70
CA ARG A 83 1.18 -6.30 -14.40
C ARG A 83 1.69 -5.40 -13.27
N ASN A 84 2.78 -4.68 -13.52
CA ASN A 84 3.39 -3.75 -12.57
C ASN A 84 2.45 -2.58 -12.26
N ALA A 85 1.91 -1.90 -13.27
CA ALA A 85 0.96 -0.81 -13.08
C ALA A 85 -0.32 -1.26 -12.36
N LEU A 86 -0.80 -2.49 -12.63
CA LEU A 86 -1.96 -3.06 -11.94
C LEU A 86 -1.67 -3.38 -10.46
N SER A 87 -0.47 -3.87 -10.16
CA SER A 87 0.00 -4.11 -8.80
C SER A 87 0.05 -2.81 -7.99
N GLU A 88 0.66 -1.76 -8.56
CA GLU A 88 0.73 -0.43 -7.96
C GLU A 88 -0.67 0.19 -7.79
N TYR A 89 -1.55 0.08 -8.79
CA TYR A 89 -2.95 0.48 -8.64
C TYR A 89 -3.62 -0.17 -7.42
N LYS A 90 -3.47 -1.49 -7.23
CA LYS A 90 -4.06 -2.21 -6.09
C LYS A 90 -3.50 -1.71 -4.76
N LYS A 91 -2.19 -1.43 -4.72
CA LYS A 91 -1.50 -0.89 -3.55
C LYS A 91 -2.00 0.51 -3.22
N GLU A 92 -2.02 1.42 -4.19
CA GLU A 92 -2.42 2.81 -3.98
C GLU A 92 -3.92 2.96 -3.71
N ARG A 93 -4.76 2.09 -4.27
CA ARG A 93 -6.18 2.03 -3.91
C ARG A 93 -6.39 1.69 -2.43
N ARG A 94 -5.61 0.75 -1.88
CA ARG A 94 -5.67 0.42 -0.44
C ARG A 94 -5.22 1.61 0.41
N MET A 95 -4.19 2.32 -0.01
CA MET A 95 -3.73 3.55 0.65
C MET A 95 -4.78 4.65 0.58
N ALA A 96 -5.43 4.85 -0.56
CA ALA A 96 -6.51 5.82 -0.70
C ALA A 96 -7.66 5.53 0.28
N VAL A 97 -8.11 4.28 0.38
CA VAL A 97 -9.14 3.86 1.34
C VAL A 97 -8.69 4.10 2.78
N LEU A 98 -7.42 3.81 3.11
CA LEU A 98 -6.86 4.08 4.44
C LEU A 98 -6.89 5.58 4.76
N TYR A 99 -6.47 6.42 3.83
CA TYR A 99 -6.41 7.87 4.00
C TYR A 99 -7.80 8.49 4.13
N GLU A 100 -8.78 8.00 3.37
CA GLU A 100 -10.18 8.40 3.44
C GLU A 100 -10.80 8.00 4.78
N LYS A 101 -10.64 6.73 5.21
CA LYS A 101 -11.16 6.23 6.49
C LYS A 101 -10.55 6.90 7.73
N THR A 102 -9.36 7.48 7.60
CA THR A 102 -8.64 8.12 8.71
C THR A 102 -8.75 9.64 8.70
N LYS A 103 -9.50 10.22 7.75
CA LYS A 103 -9.61 11.68 7.56
C LYS A 103 -10.19 12.38 8.79
N ASP A 104 -11.16 11.78 9.47
CA ASP A 104 -11.85 12.40 10.61
C ASP A 104 -11.27 11.96 11.96
N MET A 105 -10.20 11.16 11.95
CA MET A 105 -9.51 10.78 13.18
C MET A 105 -8.64 11.92 13.70
N ASN A 106 -8.51 12.01 15.02
CA ASN A 106 -7.52 12.86 15.69
C ASN A 106 -6.10 12.58 15.17
N SER A 107 -5.26 13.61 15.09
CA SER A 107 -3.93 13.62 14.46
C SER A 107 -3.03 12.44 14.89
N ILE A 108 -2.97 12.16 16.19
CA ILE A 108 -2.15 11.06 16.73
C ILE A 108 -2.68 9.69 16.26
N ARG A 109 -3.99 9.47 16.34
CA ARG A 109 -4.61 8.21 15.89
C ARG A 109 -4.47 8.03 14.39
N ARG A 110 -4.62 9.10 13.61
CA ARG A 110 -4.41 9.12 12.16
C ARG A 110 -2.98 8.75 11.80
N PHE A 111 -2.00 9.35 12.48
CA PHE A 111 -0.57 9.05 12.28
C PHE A 111 -0.26 7.58 12.55
N ILE A 112 -0.70 7.07 13.70
CA ILE A 112 -0.51 5.66 14.09
C ILE A 112 -1.11 4.73 13.03
N VAL A 113 -2.36 4.94 12.62
CA VAL A 113 -3.04 4.05 11.66
C VAL A 113 -2.43 4.12 10.25
N ARG A 114 -1.93 5.28 9.83
CA ARG A 114 -1.28 5.44 8.51
C ARG A 114 0.15 4.89 8.46
N LYS A 115 0.92 5.01 9.55
CA LYS A 115 2.29 4.49 9.66
C LYS A 115 2.34 3.01 10.00
N ILE A 116 1.53 2.58 10.96
CA ILE A 116 1.44 1.19 11.41
C ILE A 116 0.39 0.51 10.53
N LYS A 117 0.77 0.16 9.30
CA LYS A 117 -0.04 -0.70 8.41
C LYS A 117 -0.64 -1.82 9.26
N GLY A 118 -1.95 -2.05 9.22
CA GLY A 118 -2.65 -3.02 10.08
C GLY A 118 -2.11 -4.46 10.10
N ARG A 119 -1.11 -4.81 9.28
CA ARG A 119 -0.30 -6.03 9.36
C ARG A 119 0.71 -6.03 10.52
N TYR A 120 1.24 -4.87 10.92
CA TYR A 120 2.21 -4.79 12.01
C TYR A 120 1.57 -4.77 13.39
N ILE A 121 0.29 -4.45 13.52
CA ILE A 121 -0.40 -4.58 14.81
C ILE A 121 -0.44 -6.07 15.20
N LEU A 122 -0.72 -6.96 14.25
CA LEU A 122 -0.71 -8.41 14.49
C LEU A 122 0.72 -8.94 14.71
N ALA A 123 1.71 -8.43 13.97
CA ALA A 123 3.11 -8.82 14.15
C ALA A 123 3.70 -8.29 15.47
N SER A 124 3.39 -7.06 15.88
CA SER A 124 3.78 -6.49 17.18
C SER A 124 3.03 -7.17 18.33
N PHE A 125 1.77 -7.59 18.12
CA PHE A 125 1.04 -8.42 19.07
C PHE A 125 1.63 -9.83 19.18
N ALA A 126 2.01 -10.45 18.07
CA ALA A 126 2.71 -11.74 18.05
C ALA A 126 4.11 -11.64 18.69
N LEU A 127 4.89 -10.61 18.39
CA LEU A 127 6.17 -10.33 19.04
C LEU A 127 6.01 -10.06 20.54
N ALA A 128 4.96 -9.34 20.96
CA ALA A 128 4.64 -9.15 22.37
C ALA A 128 4.30 -10.49 23.06
N LEU A 129 3.51 -11.36 22.40
CA LEU A 129 3.22 -12.72 22.87
C LEU A 129 4.50 -13.57 22.98
N PHE A 130 5.38 -13.57 21.97
CA PHE A 130 6.65 -14.29 22.01
C PHE A 130 7.60 -13.75 23.08
N SER A 131 7.63 -12.44 23.31
CA SER A 131 8.43 -11.85 24.40
C SER A 131 7.86 -12.12 25.81
N SER A 132 6.60 -12.52 25.91
CA SER A 132 5.95 -12.93 27.17
C SER A 132 6.11 -14.43 27.49
N PHE A 133 6.55 -15.24 26.52
CA PHE A 133 6.82 -16.67 26.74
C PHE A 133 7.98 -16.93 27.73
N PRO A 134 9.13 -16.22 27.67
CA PRO A 134 10.22 -16.41 28.63
C PRO A 134 9.84 -16.10 30.08
N SER A 135 8.90 -15.17 30.31
CA SER A 135 8.41 -14.87 31.67
C SER A 135 7.44 -15.93 32.22
N LEU A 136 6.77 -16.69 31.35
CA LEU A 136 5.90 -17.80 31.76
C LEU A 136 6.68 -19.10 31.96
N THR A 137 7.71 -19.37 31.16
CA THR A 137 8.57 -20.56 31.31
C THR A 137 9.72 -20.36 32.31
N GLY A 138 10.18 -19.12 32.53
CA GLY A 138 11.17 -18.77 33.56
C GLY A 138 10.65 -18.88 35.00
N ASN A 139 9.33 -18.98 35.20
CA ASN A 139 8.73 -19.36 36.48
C ASN A 139 8.72 -20.88 36.72
N VAL A 140 8.92 -21.70 35.67
CA VAL A 140 8.99 -23.17 35.77
C VAL A 140 10.44 -23.66 35.94
N VAL A 141 11.42 -22.92 35.41
CA VAL A 141 12.85 -23.23 35.57
C VAL A 141 13.46 -22.17 36.48
N GLY A 142 13.56 -22.48 37.78
CA GLY A 142 13.80 -21.51 38.85
C GLY A 142 15.09 -20.71 38.73
N ASN A 143 15.04 -19.58 38.03
CA ASN A 143 16.11 -18.59 38.03
C ASN A 143 15.56 -17.21 38.41
N LYS A 144 15.83 -16.79 39.64
CA LYS A 144 15.33 -15.58 40.29
C LYS A 144 16.05 -14.31 39.80
N SER A 145 15.91 -13.97 38.53
CA SER A 145 16.33 -12.64 38.05
C SER A 145 15.13 -11.69 37.99
N PHE A 146 14.95 -10.92 39.06
CA PHE A 146 13.87 -9.94 39.25
C PHE A 146 13.69 -8.98 38.05
N ALA A 147 14.77 -8.65 37.35
CA ALA A 147 14.75 -7.75 36.19
C ALA A 147 13.98 -8.31 34.97
N PHE A 148 14.03 -9.64 34.74
CA PHE A 148 13.26 -10.26 33.64
C PHE A 148 11.76 -10.32 33.94
N SER A 149 11.40 -10.47 35.21
CA SER A 149 10.02 -10.45 35.69
C SER A 149 9.39 -9.07 35.50
N THR A 150 10.05 -7.99 35.91
CA THR A 150 9.49 -6.63 35.82
C THR A 150 9.30 -6.19 34.36
N VAL A 151 10.24 -6.49 33.47
CA VAL A 151 10.12 -6.16 32.05
C VAL A 151 8.97 -6.95 31.42
N GLY A 152 8.88 -8.25 31.68
CA GLY A 152 7.78 -9.09 31.18
C GLY A 152 6.41 -8.62 31.67
N VAL A 153 6.31 -8.21 32.95
CA VAL A 153 5.08 -7.68 33.54
C VAL A 153 4.68 -6.34 32.91
N VAL A 154 5.63 -5.43 32.68
CA VAL A 154 5.34 -4.15 32.00
C VAL A 154 4.85 -4.38 30.57
N PHE A 155 5.51 -5.27 29.81
CA PHE A 155 5.06 -5.62 28.46
C PHE A 155 3.71 -6.36 28.46
N PHE A 156 3.43 -7.17 29.47
CA PHE A 156 2.14 -7.82 29.67
C PHE A 156 1.03 -6.79 29.90
N PHE A 157 1.22 -5.82 30.81
CA PHE A 157 0.23 -4.78 31.05
C PHE A 157 0.04 -3.85 29.85
N ILE A 158 1.10 -3.54 29.11
CA ILE A 158 1.02 -2.81 27.84
C ILE A 158 0.21 -3.62 26.82
N GLY A 159 0.46 -4.92 26.70
CA GLY A 159 -0.28 -5.83 25.82
C GLY A 159 -1.76 -5.96 26.19
N VAL A 160 -2.08 -6.11 27.48
CA VAL A 160 -3.46 -6.13 28.01
C VAL A 160 -4.15 -4.81 27.76
N PHE A 161 -3.47 -3.68 27.99
CA PHE A 161 -4.00 -2.35 27.72
C PHE A 161 -4.33 -2.17 26.23
N PHE A 162 -3.42 -2.56 25.33
CA PHE A 162 -3.68 -2.50 23.90
C PHE A 162 -4.81 -3.46 23.50
N SER A 163 -4.81 -4.70 23.98
CA SER A 163 -5.86 -5.68 23.70
C SER A 163 -7.24 -5.16 24.14
N TRP A 164 -7.37 -4.71 25.39
CA TRP A 164 -8.59 -4.11 25.91
C TRP A 164 -9.02 -2.89 25.08
N PHE A 165 -8.09 -1.98 24.79
CA PHE A 165 -8.36 -0.78 24.00
C PHE A 165 -8.86 -1.12 22.58
N PHE A 166 -8.27 -2.11 21.91
CA PHE A 166 -8.65 -2.52 20.56
C PHE A 166 -9.96 -3.33 20.54
N VAL A 167 -10.18 -4.23 21.50
CA VAL A 167 -11.45 -4.99 21.64
C VAL A 167 -12.62 -4.04 21.92
N ARG A 168 -12.47 -3.10 22.87
CA ARG A 168 -13.51 -2.11 23.16
C ARG A 168 -13.80 -1.22 21.96
N LYS A 169 -12.78 -0.85 21.18
CA LYS A 169 -12.95 -0.09 19.95
C LYS A 169 -13.70 -0.90 18.88
N MET A 170 -13.47 -2.21 18.79
CA MET A 170 -14.18 -3.10 17.87
C MET A 170 -15.65 -3.25 18.25
N ILE A 171 -15.96 -3.33 19.55
CA ILE A 171 -17.34 -3.37 20.08
C ILE A 171 -18.08 -2.05 19.78
N LEU A 172 -17.46 -0.91 20.09
CA LEU A 172 -18.05 0.42 19.83
C LEU A 172 -18.31 0.66 18.34
N ILE A 173 -17.45 0.15 17.46
CA ILE A 173 -17.67 0.19 16.01
C ILE A 173 -18.89 -0.68 15.65
N ASN A 174 -19.01 -1.88 16.21
CA ASN A 174 -20.15 -2.78 15.94
C ASN A 174 -21.50 -2.24 16.45
N GLU A 175 -21.51 -1.49 17.56
CA GLU A 175 -22.70 -0.79 18.06
C GLU A 175 -23.11 0.38 17.14
N SER A 176 -22.13 1.08 16.55
CA SER A 176 -22.42 2.15 15.57
C SER A 176 -23.00 1.65 14.24
N PHE A 177 -22.84 0.36 13.91
CA PHE A 177 -23.45 -0.28 12.74
C PHE A 177 -24.85 -0.87 12.99
N LYS A 178 -25.34 -0.85 14.24
CA LYS A 178 -26.69 -1.32 14.61
C LYS A 178 -27.72 -0.19 14.79
N LYS A 179 -27.31 1.07 14.67
CA LYS A 179 -28.21 2.23 14.57
C LYS A 179 -28.25 2.72 13.13
#